data_AF-A0A6P4CED0-F1
#
_entry.id   AF-A0A6P4CED0-F1
#
_cell.length_a   1.000
_cell.length_b   1.000
_cell.length_c   1.000
_cell.angle_alpha   90.00
_cell.angle_beta   90.00
_cell.angle_gamma   90.00
#
_symmetry.space_group_name_H-M   'P 1'
#
loop_
_entity.id
_entity.type
_entity.pdbx_description
1 polymer ?
#
loop_
_entity_poly.entity_id
_entity_poly.type
_entity_poly.pdbx_seq_one_letter_code
_entity_poly.pdbx_strand_id
1 'polypeptide(L)'
;MRMIGRGIIKREIENLKRKPAGIEANHWKKFLQYRLDDDTKDKCRKNAVNRSKQQYTYTGGSKTMARKRHEEEAIELVESQDPSSKEFSQNDSLAQVLGKEHPGRVRGLGIGTCPSRCFRNIPEQSDYGVQIEEYQMEIVKLKAEAAELKAEAAELRAAAAAAEAKRQRMETEAAEGKAKIQTMGDLLTYVIQQQGGNLPPEIAAGLDYLRSAPTSSHAR
;
A
#
# COMPACT_ATOMS: atom_id res chain seq x y z
N MET A 1 7.39 -22.12 25.92
CA MET A 1 8.41 -22.01 24.85
C MET A 1 8.54 -23.36 24.14
N ARG A 2 8.15 -23.42 22.85
CA ARG A 2 8.44 -24.47 21.82
C ARG A 2 7.90 -25.89 22.03
N MET A 3 7.07 -26.36 21.09
CA MET A 3 7.15 -27.74 20.52
C MET A 3 6.36 -27.95 19.19
N ILE A 4 5.75 -26.93 18.57
CA ILE A 4 5.06 -27.12 17.27
C ILE A 4 6.04 -27.07 16.07
N GLY A 5 7.19 -26.41 16.20
CA GLY A 5 8.13 -26.18 15.09
C GLY A 5 9.03 -27.35 14.69
N ARG A 6 9.33 -28.32 15.58
CA ARG A 6 10.35 -29.35 15.28
C ARG A 6 9.91 -30.39 14.25
N GLY A 7 8.60 -30.66 14.12
CA GLY A 7 8.06 -31.66 13.18
C GLY A 7 7.94 -31.16 11.74
N ILE A 8 7.71 -29.86 11.55
CA ILE A 8 7.62 -29.22 10.23
C ILE A 8 9.03 -29.06 9.63
N ILE A 9 9.98 -28.59 10.43
CA ILE A 9 11.38 -28.39 10.01
C ILE A 9 12.04 -29.71 9.60
N LYS A 10 11.78 -30.83 10.31
CA LYS A 10 12.33 -32.15 9.95
C LYS A 10 11.83 -32.62 8.57
N ARG A 11 10.54 -32.41 8.26
CA ARG A 11 9.94 -32.79 6.97
C ARG A 11 10.46 -31.93 5.82
N GLU A 12 10.73 -30.66 6.06
CA GLU A 12 11.24 -29.74 5.04
C GLU A 12 12.67 -30.08 4.61
N ILE A 13 13.54 -30.40 5.59
CA ILE A 13 14.91 -30.86 5.32
C ILE A 13 14.91 -32.19 4.56
N GLU A 14 14.01 -33.11 4.90
CA GLU A 14 13.87 -34.39 4.20
C GLU A 14 13.37 -34.21 2.76
N ASN A 15 12.39 -33.33 2.54
CA ASN A 15 11.85 -33.03 1.21
C ASN A 15 12.86 -32.35 0.28
N LEU A 16 13.73 -31.49 0.82
CA LEU A 16 14.82 -30.88 0.05
C LEU A 16 15.81 -31.91 -0.50
N LYS A 17 16.03 -33.01 0.22
CA LYS A 17 16.90 -34.12 -0.21
C LYS A 17 16.26 -34.98 -1.30
N ARG A 18 14.92 -35.05 -1.36
CA ARG A 18 14.16 -35.81 -2.37
C ARG A 18 13.93 -35.03 -3.68
N LYS A 19 14.95 -34.28 -4.11
CA LYS A 19 14.89 -33.48 -5.34
C LYS A 19 14.91 -34.40 -6.58
N PRO A 20 13.98 -34.28 -7.53
CA PRO A 20 14.03 -35.02 -8.80
C PRO A 20 15.26 -34.68 -9.65
N ALA A 21 15.75 -35.66 -10.42
CA ALA A 21 16.78 -35.43 -11.43
C ALA A 21 16.27 -34.45 -12.50
N GLY A 22 17.10 -33.48 -12.90
CA GLY A 22 16.74 -32.45 -13.90
C GLY A 22 16.10 -31.18 -13.35
N ILE A 23 15.77 -31.10 -12.06
CA ILE A 23 15.27 -29.85 -11.43
C ILE A 23 16.43 -29.16 -10.69
N GLU A 24 16.58 -27.86 -10.91
CA GLU A 24 17.56 -27.05 -10.16
C GLU A 24 17.19 -26.97 -8.67
N ALA A 25 18.20 -26.99 -7.79
CA ALA A 25 17.97 -26.98 -6.34
C ALA A 25 17.18 -25.76 -5.86
N ASN A 26 17.42 -24.58 -6.44
CA ASN A 26 16.70 -23.36 -6.09
C ASN A 26 15.22 -23.42 -6.51
N HIS A 27 14.92 -23.96 -7.69
CA HIS A 27 13.55 -24.16 -8.15
C HIS A 27 12.80 -25.15 -7.27
N TRP A 28 13.45 -26.25 -6.86
CA TRP A 28 12.86 -27.21 -5.93
C TRP A 28 12.56 -26.59 -4.56
N LYS A 29 13.48 -25.77 -4.04
CA LYS A 29 13.30 -25.05 -2.77
C LYS A 29 12.10 -24.09 -2.86
N LYS A 30 11.99 -23.29 -3.92
CA LYS A 30 10.85 -22.39 -4.14
C LYS A 30 9.52 -23.15 -4.22
N PHE A 31 9.50 -24.29 -4.91
CA PHE A 31 8.32 -25.15 -5.00
C PHE A 31 7.89 -25.68 -3.63
N LEU A 32 8.82 -26.17 -2.82
CA LEU A 32 8.52 -26.65 -1.47
C LEU A 32 8.03 -25.52 -0.58
N GLN A 33 8.67 -24.34 -0.63
CA GLN A 33 8.24 -23.17 0.13
C GLN A 33 6.80 -22.77 -0.24
N TYR A 34 6.47 -22.71 -1.53
CA TYR A 34 5.10 -22.46 -1.99
C TYR A 34 4.11 -23.53 -1.51
N ARG A 35 4.47 -24.82 -1.54
CA ARG A 35 3.57 -25.90 -1.08
C ARG A 35 3.40 -25.95 0.44
N LEU A 36 4.42 -25.53 1.19
CA LEU A 36 4.44 -25.50 2.64
C LEU A 36 3.90 -24.18 3.21
N ASP A 37 3.73 -23.17 2.38
CA ASP A 37 3.07 -21.92 2.71
C ASP A 37 1.61 -22.15 3.14
N ASP A 38 1.22 -21.53 4.25
CA ASP A 38 -0.07 -21.78 4.89
C ASP A 38 -1.23 -21.18 4.08
N ASP A 39 -1.02 -20.03 3.44
CA ASP A 39 -2.00 -19.43 2.52
C ASP A 39 -2.30 -20.38 1.36
N THR A 40 -1.26 -21.01 0.82
CA THR A 40 -1.40 -21.99 -0.26
C THR A 40 -2.15 -23.23 0.21
N LYS A 41 -1.87 -23.75 1.42
CA LYS A 41 -2.63 -24.87 1.99
C LYS A 41 -4.09 -24.50 2.25
N ASP A 42 -4.37 -23.29 2.71
CA ASP A 42 -5.73 -22.79 2.92
C ASP A 42 -6.50 -22.68 1.63
N LYS A 43 -5.88 -22.13 0.58
CA LYS A 43 -6.46 -22.11 -0.77
C LYS A 43 -6.74 -23.53 -1.26
N CYS A 44 -5.83 -24.47 -1.05
CA CYS A 44 -6.04 -25.88 -1.42
C CYS A 44 -7.23 -26.51 -0.66
N ARG A 45 -7.35 -26.27 0.65
CA ARG A 45 -8.50 -26.74 1.47
C ARG A 45 -9.81 -26.16 0.97
N LYS A 46 -9.89 -24.85 0.77
CA LYS A 46 -11.06 -24.15 0.23
C LYS A 46 -11.43 -24.70 -1.15
N ASN A 47 -10.46 -24.88 -2.03
CA ASN A 47 -10.69 -25.43 -3.37
C ASN A 47 -11.18 -26.89 -3.32
N ALA A 48 -10.73 -27.70 -2.37
CA ALA A 48 -11.24 -29.06 -2.19
C ALA A 48 -12.71 -29.07 -1.76
N VAL A 49 -13.09 -28.22 -0.81
CA VAL A 49 -14.49 -28.03 -0.38
C VAL A 49 -15.36 -27.45 -1.50
N ASN A 50 -14.82 -26.53 -2.30
CA ASN A 50 -15.55 -25.98 -3.44
C ASN A 50 -15.79 -27.04 -4.52
N ARG A 51 -14.80 -27.91 -4.78
CA ARG A 51 -14.97 -29.04 -5.70
C ARG A 51 -15.99 -30.06 -5.20
N SER A 52 -16.03 -30.36 -3.90
CA SER A 52 -17.06 -31.26 -3.37
C SER A 52 -18.48 -30.71 -3.46
N LYS A 53 -18.63 -29.40 -3.71
CA LYS A 53 -19.92 -28.73 -3.95
C LYS A 53 -20.27 -28.60 -5.43
N GLN A 54 -19.39 -28.99 -6.36
CA GLN A 54 -19.70 -28.93 -7.79
C GLN A 54 -20.81 -29.93 -8.12
N GLN A 55 -21.91 -29.42 -8.68
CA GLN A 55 -23.05 -30.23 -9.13
C GLN A 55 -22.95 -30.61 -10.60
N TYR A 56 -22.16 -29.88 -11.38
CA TYR A 56 -21.93 -30.17 -12.79
C TYR A 56 -20.98 -31.35 -12.93
N THR A 57 -21.35 -32.31 -13.75
CA THR A 57 -20.68 -33.60 -13.92
C THR A 57 -19.87 -33.69 -15.22
N TYR A 58 -19.56 -32.55 -15.88
CA TYR A 58 -19.02 -32.55 -17.26
C TYR A 58 -17.72 -31.77 -17.47
N THR A 59 -16.97 -32.15 -18.52
CA THR A 59 -15.64 -31.57 -18.82
C THR A 59 -15.71 -30.32 -19.73
N GLY A 60 -15.89 -29.14 -19.13
CA GLY A 60 -15.74 -27.85 -19.82
C GLY A 60 -14.32 -27.28 -19.77
N GLY A 61 -13.44 -27.65 -20.69
CA GLY A 61 -12.11 -27.03 -20.86
C GLY A 61 -12.17 -25.76 -21.73
N SER A 62 -11.06 -25.02 -21.83
CA SER A 62 -10.93 -23.98 -22.86
C SER A 62 -10.95 -24.63 -24.25
N LYS A 63 -11.84 -24.16 -25.13
CA LYS A 63 -12.10 -24.70 -26.47
C LYS A 63 -12.26 -23.55 -27.46
N THR A 64 -11.88 -23.80 -28.71
CA THR A 64 -12.14 -22.91 -29.85
C THR A 64 -13.65 -22.68 -30.04
N MET A 65 -14.06 -21.52 -30.55
CA MET A 65 -15.47 -21.21 -30.80
C MET A 65 -16.17 -22.22 -31.73
N ALA A 66 -15.48 -22.72 -32.75
CA ALA A 66 -16.02 -23.74 -33.65
C ALA A 66 -16.42 -25.02 -32.90
N ARG A 67 -15.58 -25.46 -31.97
CA ARG A 67 -15.86 -26.62 -31.12
C ARG A 67 -17.01 -26.38 -30.15
N LYS A 68 -17.13 -25.18 -29.59
CA LYS A 68 -18.26 -24.82 -28.72
C LYS A 68 -19.59 -24.90 -29.48
N ARG A 69 -19.65 -24.32 -30.69
CA ARG A 69 -20.85 -24.39 -31.54
C ARG A 69 -21.26 -25.82 -31.86
N HIS A 70 -20.30 -26.67 -32.25
CA HIS A 70 -20.56 -28.08 -32.52
C HIS A 70 -21.07 -28.83 -31.26
N GLU A 71 -20.51 -28.51 -30.09
CA GLU A 71 -20.97 -29.11 -28.83
C GLU A 71 -22.38 -28.60 -28.45
N GLU A 72 -22.68 -27.31 -28.66
CA GLU A 72 -24.02 -26.72 -28.45
C GLU A 72 -25.07 -27.36 -29.37
N GLU A 73 -24.78 -27.50 -30.67
CA GLU A 73 -25.66 -28.18 -31.63
C GLU A 73 -25.92 -29.65 -31.24
N ALA A 74 -24.88 -30.35 -30.76
CA ALA A 74 -25.02 -31.72 -30.29
C ALA A 74 -25.87 -31.83 -29.01
N ILE A 75 -25.75 -30.86 -28.09
CA ILE A 75 -26.59 -30.80 -26.88
C ILE A 75 -28.05 -30.57 -27.26
N GLU A 76 -28.31 -29.62 -28.16
CA GLU A 76 -29.67 -29.32 -28.64
C GLU A 76 -30.31 -30.53 -29.32
N LEU A 77 -29.54 -31.28 -30.11
CA LEU A 77 -30.01 -32.52 -30.73
C LEU A 77 -30.39 -33.58 -29.69
N VAL A 78 -29.56 -33.79 -28.66
CA VAL A 78 -29.84 -34.76 -27.58
C VAL A 78 -31.09 -34.35 -26.81
N GLU A 79 -31.23 -33.07 -26.45
CA GLU A 79 -32.41 -32.55 -25.74
C GLU A 79 -33.69 -32.63 -26.56
N SER A 80 -33.61 -32.50 -27.89
CA SER A 80 -34.76 -32.63 -28.78
C SER A 80 -35.26 -34.08 -28.89
N GLN A 81 -34.35 -35.06 -28.76
CA GLN A 81 -34.68 -36.49 -28.83
C GLN A 81 -35.16 -37.03 -27.49
N ASP A 82 -34.57 -36.56 -26.40
CA ASP A 82 -34.93 -36.94 -25.05
C ASP A 82 -35.11 -35.69 -24.17
N PRO A 83 -36.36 -35.22 -23.97
CA PRO A 83 -36.64 -34.07 -23.13
C PRO A 83 -36.17 -34.24 -21.68
N SER A 84 -36.07 -35.49 -21.19
CA SER A 84 -35.61 -35.78 -19.82
C SER A 84 -34.10 -35.57 -19.65
N SER A 85 -33.33 -35.60 -20.75
CA SER A 85 -31.89 -35.35 -20.74
C SER A 85 -31.53 -33.88 -20.42
N LYS A 86 -32.50 -32.97 -20.47
CA LYS A 86 -32.36 -31.56 -20.06
C LYS A 86 -32.32 -31.39 -18.53
N GLU A 87 -32.78 -32.39 -17.77
CA GLU A 87 -32.74 -32.36 -16.31
C GLU A 87 -31.33 -32.70 -15.79
N PHE A 88 -30.89 -32.01 -14.74
CA PHE A 88 -29.57 -32.21 -14.13
C PHE A 88 -29.46 -33.61 -13.50
N SER A 89 -28.84 -34.53 -14.25
CA SER A 89 -28.67 -35.94 -13.92
C SER A 89 -27.24 -36.39 -14.24
N GLN A 90 -26.86 -37.57 -13.77
CA GLN A 90 -25.53 -38.12 -14.04
C GLN A 90 -25.26 -38.38 -15.53
N ASN A 91 -26.31 -38.50 -16.34
CA ASN A 91 -26.27 -38.73 -17.79
C ASN A 91 -27.06 -37.65 -18.57
N ASP A 92 -27.06 -36.41 -18.08
CA ASP A 92 -27.69 -35.28 -18.78
C ASP A 92 -27.06 -35.03 -20.17
N SER A 93 -27.71 -34.18 -20.97
CA SER A 93 -27.26 -33.80 -22.32
C SER A 93 -25.81 -33.33 -22.33
N LEU A 94 -25.39 -32.63 -21.27
CA LEU A 94 -24.03 -32.14 -21.07
C LEU A 94 -23.03 -33.26 -20.80
N ALA A 95 -23.36 -34.23 -19.94
CA ALA A 95 -22.51 -35.39 -19.65
C ALA A 95 -22.34 -36.30 -20.87
N GLN A 96 -23.39 -36.43 -21.71
CA GLN A 96 -23.34 -37.20 -22.95
C GLN A 96 -22.41 -36.56 -24.00
N VAL A 97 -22.51 -35.24 -24.19
CA VAL A 97 -21.73 -34.53 -25.23
C VAL A 97 -20.31 -34.17 -24.77
N LEU A 98 -20.17 -33.67 -23.54
CA LEU A 98 -18.90 -33.15 -23.02
C LEU A 98 -18.08 -34.20 -22.25
N GLY A 99 -18.71 -35.35 -21.93
CA GLY A 99 -18.12 -36.44 -21.18
C GLY A 99 -18.04 -36.18 -19.68
N LYS A 100 -18.07 -37.27 -18.91
CA LYS A 100 -18.05 -37.26 -17.44
C LYS A 100 -16.79 -36.58 -16.88
N GLU A 101 -16.98 -35.71 -15.90
CA GLU A 101 -15.91 -35.09 -15.13
C GLU A 101 -15.24 -36.11 -14.21
N HIS A 102 -13.90 -36.10 -14.19
CA HIS A 102 -13.10 -36.92 -13.29
C HIS A 102 -12.55 -36.08 -12.13
N PRO A 103 -13.08 -36.23 -10.90
CA PRO A 103 -12.56 -35.53 -9.74
C PRO A 103 -11.11 -35.98 -9.47
N GLY A 104 -10.18 -35.03 -9.45
CA GLY A 104 -8.75 -35.28 -9.23
C GLY A 104 -7.89 -35.26 -10.49
N ARG A 105 -8.50 -35.25 -11.68
CA ARG A 105 -7.75 -34.95 -12.91
C ARG A 105 -7.36 -33.48 -12.89
N VAL A 106 -6.07 -33.20 -12.75
CA VAL A 106 -5.54 -31.85 -12.98
C VAL A 106 -5.88 -31.50 -14.42
N ARG A 107 -6.70 -30.47 -14.63
CA ARG A 107 -6.96 -29.89 -15.96
C ARG A 107 -5.66 -29.24 -16.41
N GLY A 108 -4.73 -30.05 -16.92
CA GLY A 108 -3.63 -29.54 -17.74
C GLY A 108 -4.27 -28.86 -18.95
N LEU A 109 -3.84 -27.64 -19.25
CA LEU A 109 -4.13 -27.02 -20.54
C LEU A 109 -3.79 -28.05 -21.63
N GLY A 110 -4.77 -28.44 -22.44
CA GLY A 110 -4.56 -29.41 -23.51
C GLY A 110 -3.46 -28.95 -24.47
N ILE A 111 -2.70 -29.91 -24.98
CA ILE A 111 -1.54 -29.78 -25.89
C ILE A 111 -0.41 -28.91 -25.31
N GLY A 112 0.24 -29.46 -24.27
CA GLY A 112 1.65 -29.27 -23.93
C GLY A 112 2.22 -27.86 -24.05
N THR A 113 2.09 -27.05 -23.00
CA THR A 113 3.11 -26.04 -22.71
C THR A 113 4.33 -26.74 -22.12
N CYS A 114 5.26 -27.03 -23.00
CA CYS A 114 6.61 -27.49 -22.72
C CYS A 114 7.24 -26.57 -21.63
N PRO A 115 7.99 -27.10 -20.65
CA PRO A 115 8.71 -26.30 -19.66
C PRO A 115 9.62 -25.20 -20.25
N SER A 116 9.89 -25.22 -21.56
CA SER A 116 10.52 -24.13 -22.29
C SER A 116 9.70 -22.82 -22.32
N ARG A 117 8.37 -22.84 -22.09
CA ARG A 117 7.57 -21.62 -21.87
C ARG A 117 7.71 -21.04 -20.45
N CYS A 118 8.29 -21.81 -19.52
CA CYS A 118 8.61 -21.30 -18.18
C CYS A 118 9.90 -20.47 -18.15
N PHE A 119 10.73 -20.50 -19.20
CA PHE A 119 12.07 -19.88 -19.20
C PHE A 119 12.49 -19.22 -20.52
N ARG A 120 11.57 -18.68 -21.31
CA ARG A 120 11.94 -17.76 -22.39
C ARG A 120 11.06 -16.53 -22.40
N ASN A 121 11.73 -15.39 -22.22
CA ASN A 121 11.27 -14.06 -22.64
C ASN A 121 10.58 -14.16 -24.00
N ILE A 122 9.27 -13.96 -24.02
CA ILE A 122 8.56 -13.53 -25.22
C ILE A 122 8.34 -12.04 -25.01
N PRO A 123 8.68 -11.16 -25.97
CA PRO A 123 8.21 -9.78 -25.94
C PRO A 123 6.69 -9.86 -26.07
N GLU A 124 6.00 -9.75 -24.96
CA GLU A 124 4.56 -9.93 -24.89
C GLU A 124 3.92 -8.65 -25.43
N GLN A 125 3.73 -8.59 -26.75
CA GLN A 125 2.71 -7.74 -27.36
C GLN A 125 1.34 -8.32 -26.99
N SER A 126 0.97 -8.19 -25.72
CA SER A 126 -0.40 -8.40 -25.25
C SER A 126 -0.93 -7.07 -24.75
N ASP A 127 -2.25 -6.91 -24.80
CA ASP A 127 -2.98 -5.74 -24.27
C ASP A 127 -2.63 -5.44 -22.79
N TYR A 128 -2.16 -6.45 -22.06
CA TYR A 128 -1.64 -6.31 -20.70
C TYR A 128 -0.29 -5.60 -20.64
N GLY A 129 0.57 -5.72 -21.65
CA GLY A 129 1.83 -4.98 -21.75
C GLY A 129 1.60 -3.48 -21.87
N VAL A 130 0.62 -3.08 -22.69
CA VAL A 130 0.22 -1.66 -22.84
C VAL A 130 -0.34 -1.12 -21.53
N GLN A 131 -1.22 -1.87 -20.84
CA GLN A 131 -1.72 -1.47 -19.52
C GLN A 131 -0.61 -1.38 -18.47
N ILE A 132 0.37 -2.30 -18.48
CA ILE A 132 1.50 -2.26 -17.54
C ILE A 132 2.37 -1.02 -17.78
N GLU A 133 2.66 -0.68 -19.04
CA GLU A 133 3.42 0.53 -19.38
C GLU A 133 2.64 1.80 -19.01
N GLU A 134 1.33 1.84 -19.24
CA GLU A 134 0.44 2.95 -18.84
C GLU A 134 0.43 3.14 -17.32
N TYR A 135 0.23 2.07 -16.55
CA TYR A 135 0.30 2.12 -15.08
C TYR A 135 1.69 2.51 -14.58
N GLN A 136 2.76 2.04 -15.23
CA GLN A 136 4.12 2.44 -14.85
C GLN A 136 4.37 3.93 -15.12
N MET A 137 3.89 4.45 -16.25
CA MET A 137 4.00 5.87 -16.58
C MET A 137 3.20 6.74 -15.60
N GLU A 138 2.00 6.30 -15.20
CA GLU A 138 1.19 6.99 -14.20
C GLU A 138 1.84 6.94 -12.80
N ILE A 139 2.46 5.82 -12.41
CA ILE A 139 3.26 5.73 -11.18
C ILE A 139 4.45 6.69 -11.22
N VAL A 140 5.15 6.83 -12.36
CA VAL A 140 6.28 7.77 -12.49
C VAL A 140 5.80 9.21 -12.39
N LYS A 141 4.68 9.55 -13.05
CA LYS A 141 4.07 10.88 -13.00
C LYS A 141 3.65 11.25 -11.57
N LEU A 142 2.91 10.37 -10.89
CA LEU A 142 2.49 10.58 -9.50
C LEU A 142 3.67 10.68 -8.54
N LYS A 143 4.76 9.95 -8.79
CA LYS A 143 5.99 10.08 -7.99
C LYS A 143 6.69 11.42 -8.20
N ALA A 144 6.67 11.97 -9.41
CA ALA A 144 7.22 13.29 -9.70
C ALA A 144 6.38 14.40 -9.04
N GLU A 145 5.05 14.36 -9.19
CA GLU A 145 4.14 15.31 -8.53
C GLU A 145 4.27 15.24 -7.00
N ALA A 146 4.37 14.04 -6.42
CA ALA A 146 4.61 13.88 -4.99
C ALA A 146 5.98 14.42 -4.54
N ALA A 147 7.01 14.36 -5.39
CA ALA A 147 8.32 14.92 -5.09
C ALA A 147 8.30 16.46 -5.13
N GLU A 148 7.58 17.08 -6.08
CA GLU A 148 7.40 18.53 -6.13
C GLU A 148 6.62 19.05 -4.92
N LEU A 149 5.48 18.44 -4.59
CA LEU A 149 4.70 18.83 -3.40
C LEU A 149 5.52 18.68 -2.10
N LYS A 150 6.40 17.68 -2.04
CA LYS A 150 7.29 17.49 -0.89
C LYS A 150 8.39 18.55 -0.82
N ALA A 151 8.88 19.04 -1.97
CA ALA A 151 9.84 20.13 -2.03
C ALA A 151 9.21 21.47 -1.62
N GLU A 152 8.00 21.76 -2.11
CA GLU A 152 7.25 22.97 -1.73
C GLU A 152 6.91 22.97 -0.23
N ALA A 153 6.48 21.83 0.31
CA ALA A 153 6.23 21.68 1.75
C ALA A 153 7.53 21.80 2.60
N ALA A 154 8.71 21.52 2.03
CA ALA A 154 9.98 21.71 2.72
C ALA A 154 10.39 23.19 2.74
N GLU A 155 10.18 23.93 1.65
CA GLU A 155 10.41 25.38 1.59
C GLU A 155 9.49 26.13 2.57
N LEU A 156 8.18 25.82 2.58
CA LEU A 156 7.25 26.45 3.51
C LEU A 156 7.61 26.16 4.98
N ARG A 157 8.08 24.93 5.29
CA ARG A 157 8.60 24.61 6.63
C ARG A 157 9.88 25.38 6.98
N ALA A 158 10.79 25.55 6.04
CA ALA A 158 12.01 26.34 6.25
C ALA A 158 11.69 27.83 6.47
N ALA A 159 10.76 28.39 5.69
CA ALA A 159 10.29 29.77 5.85
C ALA A 159 9.60 29.98 7.21
N ALA A 160 8.77 29.02 7.65
CA ALA A 160 8.13 29.06 8.97
C ALA A 160 9.16 29.03 10.10
N ALA A 161 10.17 28.15 10.02
CA ALA A 161 11.24 28.08 11.01
C ALA A 161 12.08 29.38 11.06
N ALA A 162 12.36 29.99 9.91
CA ALA A 162 13.08 31.26 9.84
C ALA A 162 12.26 32.42 10.43
N ALA A 163 10.94 32.44 10.21
CA ALA A 163 10.04 33.44 10.79
C ALA A 163 9.92 33.29 12.31
N GLU A 164 9.86 32.05 12.81
CA GLU A 164 9.83 31.75 14.24
C GLU A 164 11.14 32.18 14.93
N ALA A 165 12.29 31.89 14.31
CA ALA A 165 13.58 32.35 14.81
C ALA A 165 13.71 33.88 14.86
N LYS A 166 13.16 34.60 13.87
CA LYS A 166 13.11 36.07 13.89
C LYS A 166 12.22 36.60 15.02
N ARG A 167 11.06 35.98 15.26
CA ARG A 167 10.17 36.34 16.37
C ARG A 167 10.85 36.17 17.72
N GLN A 168 11.50 35.02 17.95
CA GLN A 168 12.24 34.76 19.19
C GLN A 168 13.34 35.81 19.42
N ARG A 169 14.09 36.22 18.38
CA ARG A 169 15.11 37.27 18.50
C ARG A 169 14.52 38.62 18.93
N MET A 170 13.44 39.07 18.28
CA MET A 170 12.79 40.33 18.66
C MET A 170 12.22 40.27 20.08
N GLU A 171 11.70 39.11 20.48
CA GLU A 171 11.18 38.91 21.84
C GLU A 171 12.30 38.97 22.89
N THR A 172 13.48 38.39 22.60
CA THR A 172 14.65 38.50 23.48
C THR A 172 15.19 39.93 23.58
N GLU A 173 15.23 40.68 22.48
CA GLU A 173 15.63 42.10 22.50
C GLU A 173 14.63 42.95 23.27
N ALA A 174 13.32 42.70 23.11
CA ALA A 174 12.29 43.39 23.86
C ALA A 174 12.36 43.10 25.37
N ALA A 175 12.68 41.86 25.75
CA ALA A 175 12.90 41.48 27.14
C ALA A 175 14.14 42.18 27.74
N GLU A 176 15.24 42.25 26.99
CA GLU A 176 16.44 42.96 27.40
C GLU A 176 16.19 44.47 27.55
N GLY A 177 15.46 45.07 26.62
CA GLY A 177 15.05 46.48 26.69
C GLY A 177 14.23 46.78 27.94
N LYS A 178 13.25 45.92 28.26
CA LYS A 178 12.45 46.04 29.50
C LYS A 178 13.30 45.92 30.76
N ALA A 179 14.27 45.00 30.79
CA ALA A 179 15.19 44.85 31.92
C ALA A 179 16.08 46.09 32.13
N LYS A 180 16.56 46.71 31.05
CA LYS A 180 17.33 47.96 31.10
C LYS A 180 16.49 49.15 31.60
N ILE A 181 15.24 49.27 31.15
CA ILE A 181 14.33 50.31 31.64
C ILE A 181 14.05 50.12 33.13
N GLN A 182 13.79 48.89 33.57
CA GLN A 182 13.53 48.58 34.98
C GLN A 182 14.73 48.94 35.85
N THR A 183 15.94 48.47 35.49
CA THR A 183 17.17 48.76 36.24
C THR A 183 17.47 50.26 36.33
N MET A 184 17.21 51.01 35.27
CA MET A 184 17.36 52.47 35.28
C MET A 184 16.30 53.16 36.16
N GLY A 185 15.07 52.65 36.18
CA GLY A 185 14.01 53.09 37.09
C GLY A 185 14.35 52.85 38.57
N ASP A 186 14.94 51.70 38.88
CA ASP A 186 15.40 51.37 40.23
C ASP A 186 16.54 52.29 40.68
N LEU A 187 17.52 52.56 39.80
CA LEU A 187 18.62 53.50 40.05
C LEU A 187 18.13 54.94 40.27
N LEU A 188 17.19 55.41 39.44
CA LEU A 188 16.60 56.75 39.59
C LEU A 188 15.86 56.87 40.93
N THR A 189 15.10 55.85 41.30
CA THR A 189 14.38 55.80 42.58
C THR A 189 15.35 55.91 43.75
N TYR A 190 16.48 55.18 43.70
CA TYR A 190 17.53 55.27 44.72
C TYR A 190 18.12 56.68 44.85
N VAL A 191 18.43 57.36 43.73
CA VAL A 191 19.00 58.72 43.75
C VAL A 191 18.02 59.74 44.32
N ILE A 192 16.74 59.68 43.93
CA ILE A 192 15.69 60.56 44.47
C ILE A 192 15.59 60.42 46.00
N GLN A 193 15.71 59.19 46.49
CA GLN A 193 15.66 58.88 47.92
C GLN A 193 16.88 59.44 48.67
N GLN A 194 18.08 59.43 48.06
CA GLN A 194 19.29 60.06 48.62
C GLN A 194 19.20 61.60 48.66
N GLN A 195 18.49 62.23 47.71
CA GLN A 195 18.31 63.69 47.64
C GLN A 195 17.18 64.22 48.54
N GLY A 196 16.51 63.37 49.32
CA GLY A 196 15.44 63.77 50.23
C GLY A 196 14.20 64.34 49.53
N GLY A 197 13.98 64.04 48.24
CA GLY A 197 12.84 64.53 47.45
C GLY A 197 12.99 65.90 46.79
N ASN A 198 14.18 66.52 46.81
CA ASN A 198 14.43 67.80 46.12
C ASN A 198 14.81 67.58 44.64
N LEU A 199 13.81 67.53 43.75
CA LEU A 199 14.02 67.48 42.29
C LEU A 199 14.08 68.90 41.69
N PRO A 200 15.02 69.18 40.76
CA PRO A 200 15.03 70.45 40.02
C PRO A 200 13.71 70.68 39.25
N PRO A 201 13.16 71.91 39.21
CA PRO A 201 11.86 72.22 38.58
C PRO A 201 11.77 71.81 37.10
N GLU A 202 12.89 71.89 36.37
CA GLU A 202 12.98 71.51 34.95
C GLU A 202 12.76 70.01 34.71
N ILE A 203 13.18 69.16 35.66
CA ILE A 203 13.02 67.70 35.57
C ILE A 203 11.60 67.30 35.97
N ALA A 204 11.00 67.97 36.96
CA ALA A 204 9.62 67.76 37.37
C ALA A 204 8.62 68.04 36.23
N ALA A 205 8.81 69.15 35.51
CA ALA A 205 7.99 69.50 34.35
C ALA A 205 8.09 68.48 33.19
N GLY A 206 9.26 67.86 32.98
CA GLY A 206 9.48 66.83 31.96
C GLY A 206 8.79 65.49 32.28
N LEU A 207 8.68 65.12 33.56
CA LEU A 207 8.00 63.89 34.00
C LEU A 207 6.48 63.99 33.84
N ASP A 208 5.88 65.15 34.15
CA ASP A 208 4.44 65.38 33.96
C ASP A 208 4.03 65.35 32.48
N TYR A 209 4.93 65.78 31.59
CA TYR A 209 4.72 65.69 30.13
C TYR A 209 4.74 64.24 29.63
N LEU A 210 5.67 63.40 30.10
CA LEU A 210 5.73 61.97 29.77
C LEU A 210 4.53 61.18 30.31
N ARG A 211 4.02 61.54 31.49
CA ARG A 211 2.81 60.93 32.08
C ARG A 211 1.54 61.27 31.29
N SER A 212 1.55 62.41 30.60
CA SER A 212 0.43 62.91 29.78
C SER A 212 0.51 62.45 28.32
N ALA A 213 1.62 61.83 27.90
CA ALA A 213 1.80 61.35 26.53
C ALA A 213 0.90 60.13 26.28
N PRO A 214 -0.03 60.18 25.29
CA PRO A 214 -0.89 59.06 25.00
C PRO A 214 -0.07 57.92 24.42
N THR A 215 -0.13 56.74 25.03
CA THR A 215 0.35 55.50 24.41
C THR A 215 -0.47 55.26 23.16
N SER A 216 0.07 55.64 22.00
CA SER A 216 -0.53 55.37 20.69
C SER A 216 -0.51 53.87 20.44
N SER A 217 -1.53 53.17 20.92
CA SER A 217 -1.88 51.81 20.52
C SER A 217 -2.74 51.92 19.26
N HIS A 218 -2.11 52.07 18.10
CA HIS A 218 -2.81 51.98 16.82
C HIS A 218 -2.47 50.67 16.07
N ALA A 219 -3.55 49.90 15.87
CA ALA A 219 -3.82 48.77 14.99
C ALA A 219 -2.84 48.45 13.84
N ARG A 220 -2.41 47.18 13.74
CA ARG A 220 -3.00 46.11 12.90
C ARG A 220 -2.30 44.77 13.14
#